data_AF-A0AAU9D7T8-F1
#
_entry.id   AF-A0AAU9D7T8-F1
#
_cell.length_a   1.000
_cell.length_b   1.000
_cell.length_c   1.000
_cell.angle_alpha   90.00
_cell.angle_beta   90.00
_cell.angle_gamma   90.00
#
_symmetry.space_group_name_H-M   'P 1'
#
loop_
_entity.id
_entity.type
_entity.pdbx_description
1 polymer ?
#
loop_
_entity_poly.entity_id
_entity_poly.type
_entity_poly.pdbx_seq_one_letter_code
_entity_poly.pdbx_strand_id
1 'polypeptide(L)'
;MNKQKFNSLVDDIEKLLISGISTDDIYTEHEEKIGRPFLKRAISSAENKIISQYSPAIVEKIEQGVTRDEIRKFLGEKLKGDIIPLCVKYSINQYSERVRAKLVKEIGELDELPALVEKYADDYVSPEKIKGWIRFYATTIQTAQKKKQKKAILTRSALTAVTILLLVLHLSINGPIGIWRIFVLAVGILIGIVSCIQTLYMPIASDKFVNFGKVDS
;
A
#
# COMPACT_ATOMS: atom_id res chain seq x y z
N MET A 1 -37.75 -4.49 7.46
CA MET A 1 -37.38 -4.02 8.82
C MET A 1 -36.94 -2.56 8.75
N ASN A 2 -37.40 -1.68 9.64
CA ASN A 2 -36.97 -0.27 9.64
C ASN A 2 -35.62 -0.10 10.36
N LYS A 3 -34.94 1.04 10.16
CA LYS A 3 -33.59 1.30 10.70
C LYS A 3 -33.51 1.17 12.22
N GLN A 4 -34.52 1.65 12.94
CA GLN A 4 -34.55 1.60 14.40
C GLN A 4 -34.62 0.16 14.93
N LYS A 5 -35.48 -0.69 14.34
CA LYS A 5 -35.56 -2.12 14.69
C LYS A 5 -34.27 -2.87 14.36
N PHE A 6 -33.62 -2.55 13.24
CA PHE A 6 -32.32 -3.15 12.91
C PHE A 6 -31.23 -2.76 13.92
N ASN A 7 -31.15 -1.49 14.31
CA ASN A 7 -30.17 -1.06 15.32
C ASN A 7 -30.40 -1.72 16.68
N SER A 8 -31.66 -1.84 17.11
CA SER A 8 -32.01 -2.58 18.34
C SER A 8 -31.54 -4.03 18.28
N LEU A 9 -31.77 -4.70 17.14
CA LEU A 9 -31.30 -6.07 16.94
C LEU A 9 -29.78 -6.18 17.01
N VAL A 10 -29.05 -5.22 16.44
CA VAL A 10 -27.58 -5.18 16.51
C VAL A 10 -27.11 -5.02 17.96
N ASP A 11 -27.74 -4.15 18.74
CA ASP A 11 -27.39 -3.94 20.15
C ASP A 11 -27.71 -5.18 21.02
N ASP A 12 -28.76 -5.92 20.68
CA ASP A 12 -29.10 -7.17 21.38
C ASP A 12 -28.10 -8.28 21.03
N ILE A 13 -27.76 -8.45 19.74
CA ILE A 13 -26.75 -9.42 19.29
C ILE A 13 -25.37 -9.08 19.88
N GLU A 14 -25.01 -7.80 19.95
CA GLU A 14 -23.77 -7.37 20.59
C GLU A 14 -23.67 -7.86 22.04
N LYS A 15 -24.74 -7.72 22.83
CA LYS A 15 -24.77 -8.23 24.21
C LYS A 15 -24.60 -9.74 24.28
N LEU A 16 -25.21 -10.49 23.36
CA LEU A 16 -25.06 -11.95 23.26
C LEU A 16 -23.61 -12.36 22.92
N LEU A 17 -22.99 -11.66 21.97
CA LEU A 17 -21.59 -11.92 21.61
C LEU A 17 -20.64 -11.59 22.77
N ILE A 18 -20.87 -10.48 23.48
CA ILE A 18 -20.07 -10.10 24.65
C ILE A 18 -20.21 -11.12 25.80
N SER A 19 -21.42 -11.67 26.00
CA SER A 19 -21.67 -12.68 27.03
C SER A 19 -21.08 -14.05 26.69
N GLY A 20 -20.64 -14.25 25.45
CA GLY A 20 -19.92 -15.43 24.98
C GLY A 20 -20.78 -16.43 24.22
N ILE A 21 -21.98 -16.05 23.79
CA ILE A 21 -22.79 -16.86 22.88
C ILE A 21 -22.12 -16.88 21.51
N SER A 22 -21.99 -18.07 20.92
CA SER A 22 -21.37 -18.22 19.61
C SER A 22 -22.27 -17.66 18.50
N THR A 23 -21.67 -17.30 17.36
CA THR A 23 -22.45 -16.87 16.20
C THR A 23 -23.40 -17.96 15.70
N ASP A 24 -23.00 -19.23 15.83
CA ASP A 24 -23.78 -20.39 15.37
C ASP A 24 -25.00 -20.64 16.26
N ASP A 25 -24.87 -20.42 17.56
CA ASP A 25 -26.00 -20.47 18.50
C ASP A 25 -27.00 -19.34 18.20
N ILE A 26 -26.50 -18.13 17.91
CA ILE A 26 -27.34 -16.98 17.52
C ILE A 26 -28.10 -17.29 16.23
N TYR A 27 -27.47 -17.93 15.24
CA TYR A 27 -28.16 -18.39 14.04
C TYR A 27 -29.27 -19.38 14.40
N THR A 28 -28.95 -20.40 15.20
CA THR A 28 -29.89 -21.47 15.55
C THR A 28 -31.13 -20.92 16.27
N GLU A 29 -30.98 -19.95 17.18
CA GLU A 29 -32.09 -19.42 17.96
C GLU A 29 -32.96 -18.39 17.22
N HIS A 30 -32.37 -17.62 16.30
CA HIS A 30 -33.02 -16.44 15.72
C HIS A 30 -33.27 -16.52 14.21
N GLU A 31 -32.71 -17.51 13.50
CA GLU A 31 -32.81 -17.60 12.04
C GLU A 31 -34.27 -17.75 11.56
N GLU A 32 -35.09 -18.57 12.21
CA GLU A 32 -36.50 -18.76 11.81
C GLU A 32 -37.32 -17.46 11.93
N LYS A 33 -37.00 -16.60 12.90
CA LYS A 33 -37.76 -15.38 13.19
C LYS A 33 -37.34 -14.19 12.32
N ILE A 34 -36.04 -14.09 11.98
CA ILE A 34 -35.44 -12.90 11.38
C ILE A 34 -35.02 -13.15 9.93
N GLY A 35 -34.71 -14.39 9.57
CA GLY A 35 -34.15 -14.79 8.30
C GLY A 35 -32.63 -14.60 8.23
N ARG A 36 -31.94 -15.62 7.71
CA ARG A 36 -30.47 -15.70 7.64
C ARG A 36 -29.76 -14.46 7.07
N PRO A 37 -30.21 -13.84 5.96
CA PRO A 37 -29.51 -12.69 5.38
C PRO A 37 -29.50 -11.46 6.29
N PHE A 38 -30.61 -11.21 7.00
CA PHE A 38 -30.73 -10.10 7.93
C PHE A 38 -29.94 -10.36 9.20
N LEU A 39 -30.00 -11.58 9.72
CA LEU A 39 -29.26 -11.98 10.91
C LEU A 39 -27.75 -11.91 10.67
N LYS A 40 -27.26 -12.42 9.53
CA LYS A 40 -25.84 -12.29 9.13
C LYS A 40 -25.39 -10.84 9.11
N ARG A 41 -26.19 -9.94 8.53
CA ARG A 41 -25.85 -8.50 8.49
C ARG A 41 -25.83 -7.89 9.89
N ALA A 42 -26.75 -8.28 10.77
CA ALA A 42 -26.81 -7.78 12.13
C ALA A 42 -25.63 -8.29 12.97
N ILE A 43 -25.28 -9.58 12.88
CA ILE A 43 -24.09 -10.17 13.51
C ILE A 43 -22.82 -9.46 13.06
N SER A 44 -22.60 -9.33 11.75
CA SER A 44 -21.41 -8.61 11.26
C SER A 44 -21.38 -7.14 11.70
N SER A 45 -22.53 -6.49 11.88
CA SER A 45 -22.57 -5.11 12.39
C SER A 45 -22.23 -5.06 13.88
N ALA A 46 -22.70 -6.01 14.67
CA ALA A 46 -22.39 -6.14 16.09
C ALA A 46 -20.90 -6.48 16.31
N GLU A 47 -20.36 -7.45 15.58
CA GLU A 47 -18.93 -7.79 15.60
C GLU A 47 -18.06 -6.58 15.27
N ASN A 48 -18.40 -5.83 14.21
CA ASN A 48 -17.65 -4.63 13.84
C ASN A 48 -17.74 -3.53 14.90
N LYS A 49 -18.87 -3.41 15.60
CA LYS A 49 -19.04 -2.46 16.71
C LYS A 49 -18.16 -2.83 17.90
N ILE A 50 -18.10 -4.12 18.26
CA ILE A 50 -17.20 -4.62 19.31
C ILE A 50 -15.74 -4.41 18.88
N ILE A 51 -15.36 -4.81 17.67
CA ILE A 51 -14.00 -4.62 17.15
C ILE A 51 -13.61 -3.14 17.19
N SER A 52 -14.47 -2.22 16.76
CA SER A 52 -14.14 -0.79 16.75
C SER A 52 -13.96 -0.20 18.15
N GLN A 53 -14.65 -0.76 19.15
CA GLN A 53 -14.51 -0.36 20.55
C GLN A 53 -13.19 -0.84 21.17
N TYR A 54 -12.78 -2.09 20.91
CA TYR A 54 -11.63 -2.71 21.59
C TYR A 54 -10.32 -2.64 20.80
N SER A 55 -10.38 -2.69 19.46
CA SER A 55 -9.19 -2.73 18.58
C SER A 55 -8.22 -1.57 18.82
N PRO A 56 -8.64 -0.30 18.96
CA PRO A 56 -7.70 0.80 19.20
C PRO A 56 -6.83 0.60 20.44
N ALA A 57 -7.44 0.19 21.56
CA ALA A 57 -6.73 -0.06 22.81
C ALA A 57 -5.81 -1.29 22.73
N ILE A 58 -6.21 -2.34 21.98
CA ILE A 58 -5.35 -3.50 21.74
C ILE A 58 -4.13 -3.10 20.91
N VAL A 59 -4.32 -2.31 19.85
CA VAL A 59 -3.22 -1.85 19.00
C VAL A 59 -2.23 -0.99 19.80
N GLU A 60 -2.72 -0.10 20.66
CA GLU A 60 -1.85 0.68 21.55
C GLU A 60 -1.03 -0.20 22.50
N LYS A 61 -1.65 -1.23 23.07
CA LYS A 61 -0.94 -2.22 23.91
C LYS A 61 0.13 -2.99 23.13
N ILE A 62 -0.17 -3.39 21.89
CA ILE A 62 0.82 -4.02 21.01
C ILE A 62 2.01 -3.07 20.78
N GLU A 63 1.74 -1.79 20.51
CA GLU A 63 2.77 -0.76 20.33
C GLU A 63 3.61 -0.54 21.61
N GLN A 64 3.09 -0.87 22.79
CA GLN A 64 3.79 -0.85 24.08
C GLN A 64 4.58 -2.13 24.38
N GLY A 65 4.59 -3.12 23.47
CA GLY A 65 5.31 -4.37 23.64
C GLY A 65 4.58 -5.42 24.49
N VAL A 66 3.26 -5.27 24.69
CA VAL A 66 2.44 -6.25 25.40
C VAL A 66 2.32 -7.51 24.54
N THR A 67 2.42 -8.70 25.15
CA THR A 67 2.37 -10.00 24.48
C THR A 67 0.96 -10.47 24.13
N ARG A 68 0.84 -11.49 23.27
CA ARG A 68 -0.46 -12.03 22.82
C ARG A 68 -1.29 -12.58 23.99
N ASP A 69 -0.63 -13.22 24.96
CA ASP A 69 -1.30 -13.81 26.10
C ASP A 69 -1.84 -12.74 27.05
N GLU A 70 -1.11 -11.65 27.24
CA GLU A 70 -1.58 -10.50 28.02
C GLU A 70 -2.74 -9.79 27.34
N ILE A 71 -2.73 -9.66 26.01
CA ILE A 71 -3.89 -9.14 25.25
C ILE A 71 -5.11 -10.03 25.44
N ARG A 72 -4.94 -11.36 25.38
CA ARG A 72 -6.03 -12.32 25.61
C ARG A 72 -6.60 -12.19 27.02
N LYS A 73 -5.74 -12.03 28.04
CA LYS A 73 -6.17 -11.79 29.43
C LYS A 73 -6.95 -10.48 29.56
N PHE A 74 -6.42 -9.39 29.01
CA PHE A 74 -7.08 -8.07 28.99
C PHE A 74 -8.47 -8.12 28.35
N LEU A 75 -8.63 -8.88 27.26
CA LEU A 75 -9.93 -9.06 26.62
C LEU A 75 -10.85 -9.98 27.41
N GLY A 76 -10.32 -11.04 28.01
CA GLY A 76 -11.09 -12.02 28.80
C GLY A 76 -11.77 -11.42 30.04
N GLU A 77 -11.32 -10.27 30.53
CA GLU A 77 -12.00 -9.52 31.59
C GLU A 77 -13.34 -8.91 31.14
N LYS A 78 -13.47 -8.60 29.85
CA LYS A 78 -14.60 -7.81 29.30
C LYS A 78 -15.43 -8.55 28.26
N LEU A 79 -14.81 -9.50 27.56
CA LEU A 79 -15.38 -10.27 26.47
C LEU A 79 -15.28 -11.76 26.80
N LYS A 80 -16.17 -12.56 26.23
CA LYS A 80 -16.19 -14.02 26.38
C LYS A 80 -16.40 -14.70 25.03
N GLY A 81 -16.05 -15.98 24.94
CA GLY A 81 -16.32 -16.80 23.76
C GLY A 81 -15.55 -16.35 22.51
N ASP A 82 -16.16 -16.58 21.35
CA ASP A 82 -15.50 -16.51 20.03
C ASP A 82 -15.19 -15.08 19.56
N ILE A 83 -15.75 -14.07 20.23
CA ILE A 83 -15.47 -12.67 19.88
C ILE A 83 -14.04 -12.26 20.25
N ILE A 84 -13.42 -12.91 21.24
CA ILE A 84 -12.04 -12.63 21.67
C ILE A 84 -11.04 -12.91 20.54
N PRO A 85 -10.94 -14.13 19.98
CA PRO A 85 -9.98 -14.40 18.91
C PRO A 85 -10.25 -13.53 17.67
N LEU A 86 -11.51 -13.18 17.40
CA LEU A 86 -11.88 -12.26 16.34
C LEU A 86 -11.29 -10.86 16.57
N CYS A 87 -11.48 -10.27 17.76
CA CYS A 87 -10.92 -8.97 18.14
C CYS A 87 -9.38 -8.96 18.06
N VAL A 88 -8.73 -10.01 18.57
CA VAL A 88 -7.26 -10.14 18.50
C VAL A 88 -6.79 -10.16 17.04
N LYS A 89 -7.39 -11.00 16.20
CA LYS A 89 -7.03 -11.12 14.78
C LYS A 89 -7.14 -9.78 14.04
N TYR A 90 -8.25 -9.07 14.23
CA TYR A 90 -8.46 -7.76 13.60
C TYR A 90 -7.46 -6.71 14.10
N SER A 91 -7.19 -6.68 15.40
CA SER A 91 -6.25 -5.72 15.99
C SER A 91 -4.82 -5.95 15.51
N ILE A 92 -4.38 -7.20 15.42
CA ILE A 92 -3.07 -7.56 14.85
C ILE A 92 -2.99 -7.12 13.39
N ASN A 93 -4.06 -7.29 12.61
CA ASN A 93 -4.09 -6.83 11.23
C ASN A 93 -3.99 -5.31 11.13
N GLN A 94 -4.71 -4.56 11.98
CA GLN A 94 -4.59 -3.10 12.03
C GLN A 94 -3.18 -2.64 12.42
N TYR A 95 -2.59 -3.24 13.44
CA TYR A 95 -1.21 -2.99 13.84
C TYR A 95 -0.24 -3.26 12.69
N SER A 96 -0.37 -4.43 12.05
CA SER A 96 0.43 -4.81 10.89
C SER A 96 0.34 -3.80 9.74
N GLU A 97 -0.84 -3.23 9.47
CA GLU A 97 -0.99 -2.18 8.45
C GLU A 97 -0.35 -0.86 8.88
N ARG A 98 -0.33 -0.51 10.17
CA ARG A 98 0.43 0.65 10.67
C ARG A 98 1.93 0.45 10.51
N VAL A 99 2.45 -0.73 10.87
CA VAL A 99 3.86 -1.10 10.66
C VAL A 99 4.21 -1.00 9.17
N ARG A 100 3.38 -1.58 8.31
CA ARG A 100 3.54 -1.47 6.86
C ARG A 100 3.58 -0.02 6.38
N ALA A 101 2.68 0.84 6.87
CA ALA A 101 2.66 2.25 6.50
C ALA A 101 3.93 3.01 6.93
N LYS A 102 4.49 2.70 8.12
CA LYS A 102 5.77 3.26 8.58
C LYS A 102 6.94 2.77 7.71
N LEU A 103 7.00 1.45 7.48
CA LEU A 103 8.00 0.81 6.61
C LEU A 103 8.03 1.45 5.21
N VAL A 104 6.87 1.69 4.60
CA VAL A 104 6.78 2.29 3.26
C VAL A 104 7.39 3.68 3.18
N LYS A 105 7.24 4.49 4.23
CA LYS A 105 7.84 5.83 4.29
C LYS A 105 9.36 5.72 4.31
N GLU A 106 9.89 4.80 5.10
CA GLU A 106 11.34 4.62 5.28
C GLU A 106 12.04 3.92 4.11
N ILE A 107 11.36 3.01 3.39
CA ILE A 107 11.89 2.39 2.16
C ILE A 107 12.25 3.45 1.10
N GLY A 108 11.57 4.60 1.10
CA GLY A 108 11.88 5.70 0.20
C GLY A 108 13.20 6.42 0.51
N GLU A 109 13.74 6.25 1.72
CA GLU A 109 14.82 7.07 2.29
C GLU A 109 16.10 6.28 2.57
N LEU A 110 16.02 4.95 2.78
CA LEU A 110 17.14 4.13 3.27
C LEU A 110 17.75 3.18 2.22
N ASP A 111 19.07 3.03 2.31
CA ASP A 111 19.89 2.14 1.46
C ASP A 111 19.99 0.70 1.98
N GLU A 112 19.64 0.46 3.25
CA GLU A 112 19.88 -0.80 3.95
C GLU A 112 18.58 -1.56 4.25
N LEU A 113 18.03 -2.21 3.22
CA LEU A 113 16.81 -3.02 3.33
C LEU A 113 16.84 -4.13 4.41
N PRO A 114 17.98 -4.82 4.69
CA PRO A 114 18.05 -5.81 5.77
C PRO A 114 17.80 -5.21 7.16
N ALA A 115 18.33 -4.02 7.44
CA ALA A 115 18.16 -3.35 8.72
C ALA A 115 16.68 -2.99 9.00
N LEU A 116 15.90 -2.72 7.94
CA LEU A 116 14.45 -2.51 8.06
C LEU A 116 13.70 -3.77 8.46
N VAL A 117 14.17 -4.95 8.08
CA VAL A 117 13.56 -6.22 8.52
C VAL A 117 13.72 -6.39 10.01
N GLU A 118 14.94 -6.20 10.52
CA GLU A 118 15.23 -6.30 11.96
C GLU A 118 14.50 -5.25 12.79
N LYS A 119 14.40 -4.01 12.27
CA LYS A 119 13.72 -2.91 12.95
C LYS A 119 12.20 -3.10 13.10
N TYR A 120 11.56 -3.73 12.13
CA TYR A 120 10.10 -3.80 12.04
C TYR A 120 9.52 -5.20 12.29
N ALA A 121 10.37 -6.23 12.40
CA ALA A 121 9.92 -7.56 12.81
C ALA A 121 9.70 -7.62 14.31
N ASP A 122 8.59 -8.24 14.72
CA ASP A 122 8.24 -8.47 16.12
C ASP A 122 7.35 -9.72 16.25
N ASP A 123 6.83 -9.97 17.45
CA ASP A 123 5.95 -11.10 17.77
C ASP A 123 4.61 -11.11 16.99
N TYR A 124 4.27 -10.02 16.33
CA TYR A 124 3.03 -9.80 15.59
C TYR A 124 3.22 -9.74 14.08
N VAL A 125 4.39 -9.29 13.63
CA VAL A 125 4.75 -9.11 12.22
C VAL A 125 6.04 -9.85 11.95
N SER A 126 5.92 -11.00 11.28
CA SER A 126 7.09 -11.84 11.03
C SER A 126 8.08 -11.21 10.04
N PRO A 127 9.37 -11.56 10.11
CA PRO A 127 10.39 -11.12 9.16
C PRO A 127 10.02 -11.40 7.70
N GLU A 128 9.40 -12.54 7.42
CA GLU A 128 8.96 -12.95 6.08
C GLU A 128 7.88 -12.03 5.54
N LYS A 129 6.98 -11.56 6.42
CA LYS A 129 5.93 -10.61 6.07
C LYS A 129 6.54 -9.26 5.70
N ILE A 130 7.51 -8.77 6.48
CA ILE A 130 8.28 -7.56 6.17
C ILE A 130 9.01 -7.71 4.82
N LYS A 131 9.77 -8.79 4.62
CA LYS A 131 10.48 -9.09 3.36
C LYS A 131 9.52 -9.10 2.16
N GLY A 132 8.34 -9.69 2.32
CA GLY A 132 7.29 -9.72 1.30
C GLY A 132 6.80 -8.31 0.93
N TRP A 133 6.58 -7.45 1.92
CA TRP A 133 6.24 -6.06 1.67
C TRP A 133 7.37 -5.31 0.98
N ILE A 134 8.61 -5.41 1.46
CA ILE A 134 9.78 -4.77 0.82
C ILE A 134 9.87 -5.17 -0.66
N ARG A 135 9.75 -6.46 -0.98
CA ARG A 135 9.73 -6.95 -2.38
C ARG A 135 8.60 -6.34 -3.21
N PHE A 136 7.39 -6.30 -2.67
CA PHE A 136 6.25 -5.69 -3.35
C PHE A 136 6.47 -4.20 -3.64
N TYR A 137 7.03 -3.45 -2.68
CA TYR A 137 7.33 -2.02 -2.88
C TYR A 137 8.49 -1.81 -3.86
N ALA A 138 9.56 -2.58 -3.75
CA ALA A 138 10.70 -2.53 -4.66
C ALA A 138 10.27 -2.74 -6.12
N THR A 139 9.46 -3.77 -6.38
CA THR A 139 8.92 -4.06 -7.73
C THR A 139 8.00 -2.95 -8.24
N THR A 140 7.17 -2.38 -7.36
CA THR A 140 6.28 -1.26 -7.71
C THR A 140 7.08 0.00 -8.08
N ILE A 141 8.10 0.35 -7.28
CA ILE A 141 9.00 1.48 -7.54
C ILE A 141 9.76 1.28 -8.85
N GLN A 142 10.36 0.10 -9.07
CA GLN A 142 11.05 -0.22 -10.32
C GLN A 142 10.13 -0.11 -11.54
N THR A 143 8.89 -0.60 -11.43
CA THR A 143 7.91 -0.51 -12.52
C THR A 143 7.52 0.94 -12.82
N ALA A 144 7.30 1.75 -11.78
CA ALA A 144 7.01 3.18 -11.93
C ALA A 144 8.18 3.94 -12.56
N GLN A 145 9.41 3.65 -12.13
CA GLN A 145 10.63 4.23 -12.70
C GLN A 145 10.80 3.86 -14.17
N LYS A 146 10.65 2.59 -14.54
CA LYS A 146 10.69 2.13 -15.95
C LYS A 146 9.63 2.84 -16.80
N LYS A 147 8.41 3.02 -16.28
CA LYS A 147 7.36 3.79 -16.97
C LYS A 147 7.74 5.27 -17.14
N LYS A 148 8.30 5.91 -16.10
CA LYS A 148 8.77 7.30 -16.17
C LYS A 148 9.92 7.46 -17.17
N GLN A 149 10.87 6.53 -17.19
CA GLN A 149 11.96 6.49 -18.17
C GLN A 149 11.42 6.32 -19.59
N LYS A 150 10.51 5.36 -19.83
CA LYS A 150 9.86 5.20 -21.15
C LYS A 150 9.14 6.45 -21.61
N LYS A 151 8.40 7.12 -20.71
CA LYS A 151 7.72 8.39 -21.02
C LYS A 151 8.73 9.49 -21.35
N ALA A 152 9.81 9.61 -20.57
CA ALA A 152 10.87 10.59 -20.83
C ALA A 152 11.55 10.34 -22.19
N ILE A 153 11.85 9.08 -22.53
CA ILE A 153 12.39 8.69 -23.83
C ILE A 153 11.41 9.07 -24.95
N LEU A 154 10.12 8.73 -24.82
CA LEU A 154 9.11 9.05 -25.83
C LEU A 154 8.96 10.56 -26.05
N THR A 155 8.88 11.35 -24.97
CA THR A 155 8.80 12.82 -25.05
C THR A 155 10.03 13.41 -25.71
N ARG A 156 11.23 12.90 -25.39
CA ARG A 156 12.48 13.34 -26.03
C ARG A 156 12.52 12.96 -27.51
N SER A 157 12.17 11.74 -27.87
CA SER A 157 12.11 11.29 -29.28
C SER A 157 11.13 12.12 -30.11
N ALA A 158 9.96 12.47 -29.54
CA ALA A 158 9.01 13.35 -30.19
C ALA A 158 9.58 14.76 -30.41
N LEU A 159 10.28 15.32 -29.43
CA LEU A 159 10.93 16.63 -29.54
C LEU A 159 12.02 16.63 -30.62
N THR A 160 12.84 15.57 -30.69
CA THR A 160 13.86 15.40 -31.73
C THR A 160 13.22 15.30 -33.11
N ALA A 161 12.14 14.52 -33.27
CA ALA A 161 11.43 14.39 -34.54
C ALA A 161 10.85 15.73 -35.02
N VAL A 162 10.24 16.51 -34.12
CA VAL A 162 9.75 17.87 -34.43
C VAL A 162 10.89 18.78 -34.85
N THR A 163 12.04 18.72 -34.16
CA THR A 163 13.21 19.53 -34.50
C THR A 163 13.75 19.20 -35.89
N ILE A 164 13.83 17.90 -36.24
CA ILE A 164 14.25 17.44 -37.57
C ILE A 164 13.25 17.91 -38.63
N LEU A 165 11.95 17.79 -38.37
CA LEU A 165 10.91 18.22 -39.31
C LEU A 165 10.96 19.73 -39.60
N LEU A 166 11.16 20.54 -38.56
CA LEU A 166 11.37 21.99 -38.71
C LEU A 166 12.64 22.30 -39.51
N LEU A 167 13.72 21.55 -39.30
CA LEU A 167 14.97 21.71 -40.06
C LEU A 167 14.78 21.40 -41.55
N VAL A 168 14.08 20.30 -41.87
CA VAL A 168 13.74 19.92 -43.25
C VAL A 168 12.86 20.98 -43.91
N LEU A 169 11.79 21.42 -43.22
CA LEU A 169 10.89 22.47 -43.72
C LEU A 169 11.66 23.77 -44.01
N HIS A 170 12.61 24.12 -43.14
CA HIS A 170 13.44 25.31 -43.29
C HIS A 170 14.43 25.23 -44.46
N LEU A 171 14.95 24.02 -44.76
CA LEU A 171 15.80 23.77 -45.92
C LEU A 171 15.03 23.80 -47.24
N SER A 172 13.75 23.36 -47.25
CA SER A 172 12.90 23.36 -48.45
C SER A 172 12.40 24.74 -48.89
N ILE A 173 12.45 25.75 -48.02
CA ILE A 173 12.08 27.14 -48.38
C ILE A 173 13.29 27.80 -49.05
N ASN A 174 13.30 27.87 -50.39
CA ASN A 174 14.39 28.46 -51.18
C ASN A 174 14.46 29.99 -51.03
N GLY A 175 15.38 30.46 -50.19
CA GLY A 175 15.80 31.86 -50.06
C GLY A 175 17.32 31.99 -49.87
N PRO A 176 17.91 33.17 -50.11
CA PRO A 176 19.36 33.38 -50.02
C PRO A 176 19.90 32.98 -48.63
N ILE A 177 21.08 32.35 -48.61
CA ILE A 177 21.73 31.82 -47.42
C ILE A 177 22.23 32.98 -46.55
N GLY A 178 21.35 33.50 -45.69
CA GLY A 178 21.71 34.50 -44.68
C GLY A 178 22.32 33.86 -43.43
N ILE A 179 23.07 34.65 -42.65
CA ILE A 179 23.66 34.30 -41.34
C ILE A 179 22.65 33.61 -40.39
N TRP A 180 21.37 33.95 -40.53
CA TRP A 180 20.26 33.35 -39.79
C TRP A 180 20.14 31.82 -40.00
N ARG A 181 20.44 31.30 -41.20
CA ARG A 181 20.40 29.85 -41.51
C ARG A 181 21.48 29.07 -40.77
N ILE A 182 22.69 29.64 -40.66
CA ILE A 182 23.81 29.05 -39.94
C ILE A 182 23.51 29.02 -38.44
N PHE A 183 22.91 30.10 -37.92
CA PHE A 183 22.49 30.19 -36.52
C PHE A 183 21.46 29.11 -36.15
N VAL A 184 20.44 28.90 -36.98
CA VAL A 184 19.41 27.86 -36.75
C VAL A 184 20.01 26.45 -36.77
N LEU A 185 20.93 26.16 -37.70
CA LEU A 185 21.65 24.89 -37.75
C LEU A 185 22.52 24.66 -36.51
N ALA A 186 23.26 25.68 -36.07
CA ALA A 186 24.10 25.60 -34.89
C ALA A 186 23.28 25.33 -33.61
N VAL A 187 22.16 26.04 -33.44
CA VAL A 187 21.23 25.83 -32.31
C VAL A 187 20.60 24.43 -32.35
N GLY A 188 20.19 23.94 -33.53
CA GLY A 188 19.64 22.60 -33.70
C GLY A 188 20.63 21.49 -33.31
N ILE A 189 21.89 21.61 -33.71
CA ILE A 189 22.96 20.67 -33.33
C ILE A 189 23.23 20.72 -31.83
N LEU A 190 23.26 21.92 -31.24
CA LEU A 190 23.51 22.10 -29.81
C LEU A 190 22.40 21.46 -28.94
N ILE A 191 21.14 21.61 -29.35
CA ILE A 191 19.98 20.95 -28.70
C ILE A 191 20.10 19.42 -28.83
N GLY A 192 20.54 18.91 -29.99
CA GLY A 192 20.79 17.48 -30.21
C GLY A 192 21.88 16.92 -29.28
N ILE A 193 23.02 17.61 -29.16
CA ILE A 193 24.14 17.19 -28.30
C ILE A 193 23.75 17.22 -26.82
N VAL A 194 23.09 18.28 -26.35
CA VAL A 194 22.61 18.38 -24.97
C VAL A 194 21.62 17.26 -24.65
N SER A 195 20.73 16.91 -25.60
CA SER A 195 19.80 15.79 -25.47
C SER A 195 20.52 14.44 -25.39
N CYS A 196 21.59 14.22 -26.16
CA CYS A 196 22.41 13.01 -26.11
C CYS A 196 23.16 12.88 -24.76
N ILE A 197 23.80 13.94 -24.29
CA ILE A 197 24.54 13.94 -23.01
C ILE A 197 23.60 13.66 -21.83
N GLN A 198 22.41 14.27 -21.80
CA GLN A 198 21.40 13.98 -20.78
C GLN A 198 20.79 12.57 -20.85
N THR A 199 21.05 11.82 -21.92
CA THR A 199 20.61 10.42 -22.07
C THR A 199 21.67 9.46 -21.55
N LEU A 200 22.95 9.81 -21.70
CA LEU A 200 24.09 9.06 -21.13
C LEU A 200 24.21 9.21 -19.60
N TYR A 201 23.82 10.36 -19.05
CA TYR A 201 23.90 10.65 -17.61
C TYR A 201 22.64 10.33 -16.80
N MET A 202 21.64 9.62 -17.37
CA MET A 202 20.54 9.15 -16.52
C MET A 202 21.12 8.12 -15.54
N PRO A 203 20.97 8.33 -14.22
CA PRO A 203 21.42 7.34 -13.25
C PRO A 203 20.68 6.03 -13.56
N ILE A 204 21.47 4.99 -13.86
CA ILE A 204 21.00 3.62 -13.95
C ILE A 204 20.25 3.34 -12.64
N ALA A 205 19.01 2.90 -12.76
CA ALA A 205 18.11 2.64 -11.64
C ALA A 205 18.85 1.86 -10.55
N SER A 206 18.75 2.32 -9.31
CA SER A 206 19.60 1.88 -8.21
C SER A 206 19.71 0.35 -8.14
N ASP A 207 20.94 -0.17 -8.34
CA ASP A 207 21.31 -1.59 -8.16
C ASP A 207 20.83 -2.16 -6.81
N LYS A 208 20.55 -1.27 -5.85
CA LYS A 208 20.01 -1.51 -4.51
C LYS A 208 18.77 -2.43 -4.49
N PHE A 209 17.81 -2.25 -5.39
CA PHE A 209 16.60 -3.08 -5.43
C PHE A 209 16.73 -4.36 -6.26
N VAL A 210 17.74 -4.43 -7.14
CA VAL A 210 17.98 -5.59 -8.00
C VAL A 210 18.61 -6.72 -7.20
N ASN A 211 19.49 -6.39 -6.25
CA ASN A 211 20.17 -7.38 -5.42
C ASN A 211 19.27 -7.98 -4.34
N PHE A 212 18.39 -7.20 -3.70
CA PHE A 212 17.49 -7.73 -2.66
C PHE A 212 16.51 -8.80 -3.16
N GLY A 213 16.16 -8.78 -4.46
CA GLY A 213 15.32 -9.81 -5.08
C GLY A 213 16.05 -11.13 -5.40
N LYS A 214 17.40 -11.15 -5.32
CA LYS A 214 18.25 -12.29 -5.68
C LYS A 214 18.90 -13.00 -4.50
N VAL A 215 18.88 -12.43 -3.28
CA VAL A 215 19.64 -13.00 -2.14
C VAL A 215 19.05 -14.31 -1.61
N ASP A 216 17.77 -14.60 -1.84
CA ASP A 216 17.10 -15.77 -1.24
C ASP A 216 16.44 -16.72 -2.30
N SER A 217 16.91 -16.75 -3.56
CA SER A 217 16.43 -17.69 -4.59
C SER A 217 17.37 -18.88 -4.79
#